data_AF-A0A2N7BWI9-F1
#
_entry.id   AF-A0A2N7BWI9-F1
#
_cell.length_a   1.000
_cell.length_b   1.000
_cell.length_c   1.000
_cell.angle_alpha   90.00
_cell.angle_beta   90.00
_cell.angle_gamma   90.00
#
_symmetry.space_group_name_H-M   'P 1'
#
loop_
_entity.id
_entity.type
_entity.pdbx_description
1 polymer ?
#
loop_
_entity_poly.entity_id
_entity_poly.type
_entity_poly.pdbx_seq_one_letter_code
_entity_poly.pdbx_strand_id
1 'polypeptide(L)' 'MVYRYLQEKKLVRIGNIALKPKYNYFLCAPAGYFHREKIKRFEAWMQSQVQLFGNKGREELSIIETDYELKWSDNS' A
#
# COMPACT_ATOMS: atom_id res chain seq x y z
N MET A 1 2.73 7.37 2.13
CA MET A 1 2.33 8.73 2.53
C MET A 1 1.78 8.80 3.96
N VAL A 2 0.82 7.95 4.35
CA VAL A 2 0.23 7.95 5.72
C VAL A 2 1.27 7.90 6.85
N TYR A 3 2.24 6.98 6.78
CA TYR A 3 3.29 6.85 7.81
C TYR A 3 4.06 8.16 8.07
N ARG A 4 4.40 8.89 7.01
CA ARG A 4 5.10 10.18 7.11
C ARG A 4 4.24 11.23 7.81
N TYR A 5 2.94 11.29 7.53
CA TYR A 5 2.05 12.26 8.18
C TYR A 5 1.80 11.96 9.65
N LEU A 6 1.83 10.69 10.05
CA LEU A 6 1.86 10.30 11.45
C LEU A 6 3.15 10.82 12.13
N GLN A 7 4.31 10.63 11.48
CA GLN A 7 5.59 11.13 12.01
C GLN A 7 5.64 12.66 12.11
N GLU A 8 5.10 13.36 11.11
CA GLU A 8 5.05 14.83 11.09
C GLU A 8 3.96 15.41 12.03
N LYS A 9 3.22 14.59 12.77
CA LYS A 9 2.07 14.97 13.62
C LYS A 9 0.98 15.75 12.88
N LYS A 10 0.93 15.63 11.55
CA LYS A 10 -0.12 16.19 10.68
C LYS A 10 -1.35 15.28 10.60
N LEU A 11 -1.19 14.03 11.00
CA LEU A 11 -2.24 13.04 11.11
C LEU A 11 -2.15 12.39 12.50
N VAL A 12 -3.29 12.26 13.17
CA VAL A 12 -3.40 11.54 14.44
C VAL A 12 -4.26 10.30 14.20
N ARG A 13 -3.86 9.18 14.81
CA ARG A 13 -4.61 7.92 14.75
C ARG A 13 -5.66 7.91 15.87
N ILE A 14 -6.89 7.57 15.53
CA ILE A 14 -7.98 7.36 16.49
C ILE A 14 -8.30 5.87 16.52
N GLY A 15 -8.11 5.23 17.67
CA GLY A 15 -8.28 3.78 17.83
C GLY A 15 -7.11 2.95 17.27
N ASN A 16 -7.21 1.63 17.45
CA ASN A 16 -6.19 0.66 17.05
C ASN A 16 -6.70 -0.40 16.07
N ILE A 17 -7.89 -0.22 15.50
CA ILE A 17 -8.46 -1.14 14.52
C ILE A 17 -8.17 -0.61 13.12
N ALA A 18 -7.62 -1.47 12.26
CA ALA A 18 -7.36 -1.15 10.87
C ALA A 18 -8.11 -2.12 9.95
N LEU A 19 -8.82 -1.57 8.96
CA LEU A 19 -9.49 -2.37 7.94
C LEU A 19 -8.53 -2.61 6.77
N LYS A 20 -8.34 -3.88 6.39
CA LYS A 20 -7.56 -4.26 5.20
C LYS A 20 -8.54 -4.62 4.07
N PRO A 21 -8.81 -3.70 3.13
CA PRO A 21 -9.61 -4.01 1.96
C PRO A 21 -8.86 -4.95 1.02
N LYS A 22 -9.59 -5.64 0.13
CA LYS A 22 -9.04 -6.56 -0.88
C LYS A 22 -8.25 -5.89 -2.02
N TYR A 23 -7.92 -4.60 -1.91
CA TYR A 23 -7.15 -3.89 -2.92
C TYR A 23 -5.69 -4.37 -2.98
N ASN A 24 -5.21 -4.60 -4.19
CA ASN A 24 -3.84 -5.02 -4.47
C ASN A 24 -3.17 -4.00 -5.41
N TYR A 25 -1.87 -3.80 -5.23
CA TYR A 25 -1.05 -3.00 -6.13
C TYR A 25 -0.26 -3.93 -7.05
N PHE A 26 -0.29 -3.65 -8.34
CA PHE A 26 0.37 -4.46 -9.36
C PHE A 26 1.40 -3.64 -10.13
N LEU A 27 2.52 -4.27 -10.48
CA LEU A 27 3.47 -3.72 -11.43
C LEU A 27 3.02 -4.11 -12.85
N CYS A 28 2.69 -3.13 -13.67
CA CYS A 28 2.15 -3.35 -15.01
C CYS A 28 3.11 -2.84 -16.09
N ALA A 29 3.40 -3.69 -17.07
CA ALA A 29 4.12 -3.33 -18.29
C ALA A 29 3.74 -4.30 -19.43
N PRO A 30 4.01 -3.98 -20.70
CA PRO A 30 3.88 -4.96 -21.78
C PRO A 30 4.75 -6.19 -21.53
N ALA A 31 4.29 -7.39 -21.90
CA ALA A 31 4.98 -8.65 -21.59
C ALA A 31 6.46 -8.67 -22.04
N GLY A 32 6.78 -8.09 -23.20
CA GLY A 32 8.16 -8.01 -23.69
C GLY A 32 9.10 -7.13 -22.83
N TYR A 33 8.56 -6.27 -21.98
CA TYR A 33 9.35 -5.33 -21.18
C TYR A 33 9.92 -5.99 -19.93
N PHE A 34 9.22 -6.97 -19.35
CA PHE A 34 9.71 -7.73 -18.20
C PHE A 34 10.98 -8.55 -18.50
N HIS A 35 11.28 -8.76 -19.78
CA HIS A 35 12.53 -9.40 -20.21
C HIS A 35 13.74 -8.46 -20.15
N ARG A 36 13.52 -7.13 -20.13
CA ARG A 36 14.60 -6.13 -20.13
C ARG A 36 15.24 -6.05 -18.75
N GLU A 37 16.56 -6.12 -18.70
CA GLU A 37 17.34 -6.07 -17.44
C GLU A 37 17.02 -4.84 -16.57
N LYS A 38 16.77 -3.68 -17.18
CA LYS A 38 16.36 -2.47 -16.45
C LYS A 38 15.06 -2.68 -15.68
N ILE A 39 14.08 -3.38 -16.27
CA ILE A 39 12.79 -3.65 -15.63
C ILE A 39 12.94 -4.66 -14.51
N LYS A 40 13.72 -5.72 -14.69
CA LYS A 40 14.03 -6.68 -13.62
C LYS A 40 14.69 -6.02 -12.42
N ARG A 41 15.68 -5.15 -12.66
CA ARG A 41 16.34 -4.38 -11.59
C ARG A 41 15.36 -3.47 -10.87
N PHE A 42 14.48 -2.81 -11.61
CA PHE A 42 13.44 -1.97 -11.03
C PHE A 42 12.45 -2.77 -10.20
N GLU A 43 11.99 -3.92 -10.69
CA GLU A 43 11.10 -4.82 -9.97
C GLU A 43 11.73 -5.31 -8.66
N ALA A 44 12.97 -5.81 -8.73
CA ALA A 44 13.70 -6.26 -7.54
C ALA A 44 13.88 -5.11 -6.53
N TRP A 45 14.22 -3.91 -7.01
CA TRP A 45 14.30 -2.73 -6.16
C TRP A 45 12.96 -2.40 -5.52
N MET A 46 11.87 -2.39 -6.28
CA MET A 46 10.51 -2.14 -5.77
C MET A 46 10.11 -3.15 -4.69
N GLN A 47 10.37 -4.44 -4.91
CA GLN A 47 10.13 -5.49 -3.92
C GLN A 47 10.93 -5.24 -2.62
N SER A 48 12.19 -4.81 -2.72
CA SER A 48 12.99 -4.45 -1.54
C SER A 48 12.37 -3.29 -0.75
N GLN A 49 11.82 -2.27 -1.44
CA GLN A 49 11.17 -1.14 -0.79
C GLN A 49 9.87 -1.57 -0.10
N VAL A 50 9.07 -2.44 -0.73
CA VAL A 50 7.85 -2.98 -0.12
C VAL A 50 8.19 -3.78 1.15
N GLN A 51 9.25 -4.58 1.15
CA GLN A 51 9.68 -5.32 2.35
C GLN A 51 10.14 -4.37 3.47
N LEU A 52 10.92 -3.35 3.13
CA LEU A 52 11.47 -2.38 4.10
C LEU A 52 10.39 -1.48 4.72
N PHE A 53 9.37 -1.09 3.94
CA PHE A 53 8.42 -0.05 4.34
C PHE A 53 6.98 -0.53 4.48
N GLY A 54 6.62 -1.69 3.94
CA GLY A 54 5.22 -2.15 3.83
C GLY A 54 4.51 -2.34 5.17
N ASN A 55 5.26 -2.59 6.24
CA ASN A 55 4.73 -2.78 7.59
C ASN A 55 4.88 -1.55 8.49
N LYS A 56 5.58 -0.50 8.05
CA LYS A 56 5.81 0.68 8.89
C LYS A 56 4.51 1.40 9.20
N GLY A 57 4.34 1.74 10.48
CA GLY A 57 3.12 2.38 10.96
C GLY A 57 1.93 1.43 11.07
N ARG A 58 2.11 0.12 10.91
CA ARG A 58 1.10 -0.88 11.28
C ARG A 58 1.33 -1.49 12.66
N GLU A 59 2.42 -1.09 13.31
CA GLU A 59 2.69 -1.40 14.71
C GLU A 59 1.46 -1.09 15.56
N GLU A 60 1.08 -2.06 16.40
CA GLU A 60 -0.03 -1.98 17.36
C GLU A 60 -1.46 -1.96 16.75
N LEU A 61 -1.61 -2.18 15.44
CA LEU A 61 -2.93 -2.27 14.80
C LEU A 61 -3.50 -3.70 14.81
N SER A 62 -4.75 -3.83 15.27
CA SER A 62 -5.59 -5.00 15.01
C SER A 62 -6.14 -4.90 13.59
N ILE A 63 -5.56 -5.67 12.68
CA ILE A 63 -5.98 -5.68 11.27
C ILE A 63 -7.17 -6.62 11.10
N ILE A 64 -8.28 -6.10 10.59
CA ILE A 64 -9.48 -6.85 10.24
C ILE A 64 -9.58 -6.88 8.71
N GLU A 65 -9.59 -8.08 8.13
CA GLU A 65 -9.85 -8.23 6.70
C GLU A 65 -11.31 -7.86 6.39
N THR A 66 -11.52 -7.12 5.31
CA THR A 66 -12.85 -6.65 4.96
C THR A 66 -13.09 -6.70 3.46
N ASP A 67 -14.34 -7.01 3.12
CA ASP A 67 -14.90 -6.91 1.76
C ASP A 67 -15.48 -5.53 1.50
N TYR A 68 -15.20 -4.57 2.38
CA TYR A 68 -15.68 -3.21 2.23
C TYR A 68 -15.11 -2.56 0.97
N GLU A 69 -15.95 -2.45 -0.04
CA GLU A 69 -15.74 -1.60 -1.20
C GLU A 69 -16.24 -0.20 -0.85
N LEU A 70 -15.40 0.82 -1.05
CA LEU A 70 -15.85 2.21 -0.93
C LEU A 70 -16.94 2.43 -1.99
N LYS A 71 -18.20 2.54 -1.54
CA LYS A 71 -19.27 3.02 -2.41
C LYS A 71 -19.02 4.49 -2.68
N TRP A 72 -18.46 4.79 -3.84
CA TRP A 72 -18.50 6.13 -4.39
C TRP A 72 -19.98 6.45 -4.62
N SER A 73 -20.56 7.28 -3.76
CA SER A 73 -21.86 7.87 -4.06
C SER A 73 -21.65 8.79 -5.25
N ASP A 74 -22.07 8.34 -6.44
CA ASP A 74 -22.22 9.18 -7.62
C ASP A 74 -23.20 10.30 -7.25
N ASN A 75 -22.68 11.44 -6.81
CA ASN A 75 -23.42 12.69 -6.87
C ASN A 75 -23.37 13.15 -8.34
N SER A 76 -24.24 12.57 -9.16
CA SER A 76 -24.68 13.16 -10.43
C SER A 76 -25.78 14.18 -10.18
#